data_AF-A0A7D4Q2V5-F1
#
_entry.id   AF-A0A7D4Q2V5-F1
#
_cell.length_a   1.000
_cell.length_b   1.000
_cell.length_c   1.000
_cell.angle_alpha   90.00
_cell.angle_beta   90.00
_cell.angle_gamma   90.00
#
_symmetry.space_group_name_H-M   'P 1'
#
loop_
_entity.id
_entity.type
_entity.pdbx_description
1 polymer ?
#
loop_
_entity_poly.entity_id
_entity_poly.type
_entity_poly.pdbx_seq_one_letter_code
_entity_poly.pdbx_strand_id
1 'polypeptide(L)'
;MGLFDFLKPKDKGNNKNAFVKPSIEPDIKGGFDLKLSDFYTQTQSAQVISVKVSPDFYELFPEAKAPAETGDKLELKTAAINIVFWGQTVEVSFNPNDIPDNSEAFITQINKQLNWLIKNPEAVNEVIIRDLLQLKNDNWLNEDETPLTKESFLKSIRLTSIGFYEDTNFSLYYDDGDLFFGHTIIVEINAEREVQEASIAG
;
A
#
# COMPACT_ATOMS: atom_id res chain seq x y z
N MET A 1 10.63 8.21 -6.42
CA MET A 1 9.35 8.42 -7.09
C MET A 1 8.66 7.07 -7.25
N GLY A 2 8.01 6.62 -6.18
CA GLY A 2 7.27 5.35 -6.15
C GLY A 2 5.94 5.46 -6.91
N LEU A 3 5.37 4.33 -7.33
CA LEU A 3 4.09 4.26 -8.06
C LEU A 3 2.92 4.98 -7.34
N PHE A 4 3.05 5.25 -6.03
CA PHE A 4 2.04 5.87 -5.18
C PHE A 4 2.28 7.37 -4.87
N ASP A 5 3.42 7.97 -5.27
CA ASP A 5 3.66 9.42 -5.08
C ASP A 5 2.73 10.30 -5.93
N PHE A 6 2.03 9.71 -6.90
CA PHE A 6 0.98 10.37 -7.67
C PHE A 6 -0.30 10.63 -6.87
N LEU A 7 -0.42 10.11 -5.64
CA LEU A 7 -1.62 10.23 -4.80
C LEU A 7 -1.57 11.35 -3.75
N LYS A 8 -0.51 12.17 -3.67
CA LYS A 8 -0.62 13.41 -2.89
C LYS A 8 -1.68 14.29 -3.57
N PRO A 9 -2.81 14.62 -2.92
CA PRO A 9 -3.77 15.53 -3.51
C PRO A 9 -3.04 16.85 -3.70
N LYS A 10 -2.85 17.27 -4.95
CA LYS A 10 -2.56 18.67 -5.24
C LYS A 10 -3.77 19.43 -4.75
N ASP A 11 -3.62 20.06 -3.59
CA ASP A 11 -4.63 20.89 -2.98
C ASP A 11 -5.02 22.00 -3.96
N LYS A 12 -6.16 21.80 -4.65
CA LYS A 12 -6.91 22.79 -5.45
C LYS A 12 -8.19 22.16 -5.98
N GLY A 13 -9.27 22.36 -5.23
CA GLY A 13 -10.64 22.23 -5.71
C GLY A 13 -11.50 21.35 -4.83
N ASN A 14 -12.20 21.98 -3.88
CA ASN A 14 -13.32 21.41 -3.13
C ASN A 14 -14.24 20.61 -4.05
N ASN A 15 -14.13 19.28 -4.06
CA ASN A 15 -15.21 18.41 -4.51
C ASN A 15 -15.92 17.87 -3.26
N LYS A 16 -16.66 18.76 -2.61
CA LYS A 16 -17.55 18.43 -1.50
C LYS A 16 -18.74 17.65 -2.07
N ASN A 17 -18.58 16.33 -2.21
CA ASN A 17 -19.59 15.26 -2.20
C ASN A 17 -19.13 14.00 -2.96
N ALA A 18 -17.91 13.51 -2.69
CA ALA A 18 -17.64 12.09 -2.89
C ALA A 18 -18.30 11.34 -1.72
N PHE A 19 -19.22 10.43 -2.00
CA PHE A 19 -19.82 9.58 -0.97
C PHE A 19 -18.72 8.67 -0.42
N VAL A 20 -18.08 9.08 0.67
CA VAL A 20 -17.07 8.27 1.35
C VAL A 20 -17.83 7.16 2.06
N LYS A 21 -17.70 5.91 1.58
CA LYS A 21 -18.26 4.74 2.28
C LYS A 21 -17.70 4.77 3.72
N PRO A 22 -18.55 4.54 4.74
CA PRO A 22 -18.10 4.50 6.13
C PRO A 22 -17.04 3.41 6.31
N SER A 23 -16.11 3.63 7.24
CA SER A 23 -15.08 2.64 7.54
C SER A 23 -15.73 1.40 8.20
N ILE A 24 -15.31 0.20 7.80
CA ILE A 24 -15.76 -1.03 8.44
C ILE A 24 -14.94 -1.27 9.71
N GLU A 25 -15.63 -1.40 10.84
CA GLU A 25 -15.02 -1.79 12.12
C GLU A 25 -14.83 -3.31 12.21
N PRO A 26 -13.83 -3.78 12.97
CA PRO A 26 -13.74 -5.19 13.29
C PRO A 26 -14.98 -5.65 14.07
N ASP A 27 -15.34 -6.91 13.87
CA ASP A 27 -16.45 -7.57 14.54
C ASP A 27 -16.23 -7.69 16.06
N ILE A 28 -17.22 -8.23 16.77
CA ILE A 28 -17.14 -8.44 18.22
C ILE A 28 -15.98 -9.36 18.67
N LYS A 29 -15.36 -10.10 17.75
CA LYS A 29 -14.18 -10.95 18.00
C LYS A 29 -12.87 -10.27 17.60
N GLY A 30 -12.92 -9.01 17.18
CA GLY A 30 -11.76 -8.23 16.77
C GLY A 30 -11.23 -8.59 15.38
N GLY A 31 -12.08 -9.10 14.48
CA GLY A 31 -11.68 -9.47 13.12
C GLY A 31 -12.58 -8.89 12.02
N PHE A 32 -12.19 -9.08 10.76
CA PHE A 32 -12.92 -8.66 9.57
C PHE A 32 -13.52 -9.86 8.84
N ASP A 33 -14.70 -9.64 8.27
CA ASP A 33 -15.42 -10.54 7.36
C ASP A 33 -15.90 -9.72 6.15
N LEU A 34 -14.93 -9.16 5.42
CA LEU A 34 -15.18 -8.35 4.24
C LEU A 34 -15.75 -9.20 3.09
N LYS A 35 -16.56 -8.56 2.25
CA LYS A 35 -17.12 -9.11 1.02
C LYS A 35 -16.69 -8.27 -0.16
N LEU A 36 -16.67 -8.87 -1.36
CA LEU A 36 -16.33 -8.14 -2.58
C LEU A 36 -17.23 -6.90 -2.80
N SER A 37 -18.50 -6.97 -2.41
CA SER A 37 -19.46 -5.86 -2.48
C SER A 37 -19.11 -4.65 -1.59
N ASP A 38 -18.27 -4.86 -0.59
CA ASP A 38 -17.89 -3.81 0.34
C ASP A 38 -16.87 -2.86 -0.31
N PHE A 39 -16.05 -3.40 -1.23
CA PHE A 39 -15.11 -2.63 -2.03
C PHE A 39 -15.84 -1.73 -3.03
N TYR A 40 -15.28 -0.56 -3.27
CA TYR A 40 -15.67 0.31 -4.37
C TYR A 40 -14.52 0.36 -5.37
N THR A 41 -14.83 0.52 -6.66
CA THR A 41 -13.81 0.63 -7.71
C THR A 41 -13.57 2.09 -8.05
N GLN A 42 -12.32 2.52 -7.94
CA GLN A 42 -11.83 3.75 -8.54
C GLN A 42 -11.20 3.42 -9.89
N THR A 43 -11.34 4.33 -10.85
CA THR A 43 -10.65 4.24 -12.15
C THR A 43 -9.97 5.56 -12.42
N GLN A 44 -8.65 5.52 -12.54
CA GLN A 44 -7.85 6.64 -13.00
C GLN A 44 -7.53 6.42 -14.46
N SER A 45 -7.68 7.45 -15.28
CA SER A 45 -7.41 7.38 -16.72
C SER A 45 -6.28 8.33 -17.09
N ALA A 46 -5.32 7.83 -17.86
CA ALA A 46 -4.25 8.62 -18.44
C ALA A 46 -4.18 8.40 -19.96
N GLN A 47 -3.63 9.36 -20.69
CA GLN A 47 -3.29 9.19 -22.10
C GLN A 47 -1.79 9.00 -22.24
N VAL A 48 -1.40 8.05 -23.07
CA VAL A 48 0.00 7.83 -23.41
C VAL A 48 0.51 9.00 -24.23
N ILE A 49 1.48 9.74 -23.71
CA ILE A 49 2.10 10.86 -24.42
C ILE A 49 3.25 10.36 -25.31
N SER A 50 4.06 9.44 -24.78
CA SER A 50 5.18 8.85 -25.50
C SER A 50 5.57 7.53 -24.89
N VAL A 51 6.02 6.60 -25.73
CA VAL A 51 6.65 5.35 -25.30
C VAL A 51 8.07 5.31 -25.85
N LYS A 52 9.01 4.90 -25.01
CA LYS A 52 10.41 4.64 -25.39
C LYS A 52 10.78 3.23 -24.95
N VAL A 53 11.17 2.40 -25.91
CA VAL A 53 11.65 1.04 -25.69
C VAL A 53 13.06 0.95 -26.29
N SER A 54 13.98 0.24 -25.63
CA SER A 54 15.33 0.06 -26.18
C SER A 54 15.27 -0.79 -27.46
N PRO A 55 16.17 -0.58 -28.43
CA PRO A 55 16.13 -1.32 -29.70
C PRO A 55 16.21 -2.85 -29.55
N ASP A 56 16.90 -3.32 -28.53
CA ASP A 56 17.15 -4.73 -28.21
C ASP A 56 16.09 -5.35 -27.29
N PHE A 57 15.12 -4.57 -26.80
CA PHE A 57 14.18 -5.03 -25.76
C PHE A 57 13.42 -6.30 -26.17
N TYR A 58 12.87 -6.37 -27.38
CA TYR A 58 12.11 -7.53 -27.84
C TYR A 58 12.99 -8.72 -28.22
N GLU A 59 14.29 -8.50 -28.43
CA GLU A 59 15.26 -9.59 -28.57
C GLU A 59 15.55 -10.21 -27.20
N LEU A 60 15.68 -9.37 -26.16
CA LEU A 60 15.90 -9.81 -24.78
C LEU A 60 14.64 -10.41 -24.14
N PHE A 61 13.47 -9.91 -24.52
CA PHE A 61 12.17 -10.28 -23.96
C PHE A 61 11.18 -10.65 -25.09
N PRO A 62 11.36 -11.81 -25.75
CA PRO A 62 10.54 -12.20 -26.90
C PRO A 62 9.05 -12.39 -26.58
N GLU A 63 8.72 -12.67 -25.31
CA GLU A 63 7.34 -12.82 -24.82
C GLU A 63 6.68 -11.48 -24.45
N ALA A 64 7.41 -10.37 -24.54
CA ALA A 64 6.86 -9.06 -24.19
C ALA A 64 5.76 -8.65 -25.19
N LYS A 65 4.65 -8.15 -24.65
CA LYS A 65 3.58 -7.57 -25.47
C LYS A 65 4.06 -6.30 -26.16
N ALA A 66 3.48 -6.01 -27.32
CA ALA A 66 3.66 -4.72 -27.98
C ALA A 66 3.29 -3.59 -27.00
N PRO A 67 4.01 -2.46 -27.01
CA PRO A 67 3.76 -1.41 -26.05
C PRO A 67 2.53 -0.61 -26.47
N ALA A 68 1.97 0.17 -25.55
CA ALA A 68 0.92 1.12 -25.89
C ALA A 68 1.41 2.18 -26.90
N GLU A 69 0.52 2.71 -27.70
CA GLU A 69 0.80 3.77 -28.67
C GLU A 69 0.49 5.16 -28.09
N THR A 70 1.12 6.20 -28.64
CA THR A 70 0.77 7.58 -28.28
C THR A 70 -0.71 7.84 -28.58
N GLY A 71 -1.44 8.33 -27.58
CA GLY A 71 -2.88 8.55 -27.65
C GLY A 71 -3.70 7.42 -27.01
N ASP A 72 -3.10 6.25 -26.73
CA ASP A 72 -3.79 5.18 -26.03
C ASP A 72 -4.26 5.62 -24.65
N LYS A 73 -5.44 5.16 -24.28
CA LYS A 73 -6.00 5.37 -22.95
C LYS A 73 -5.55 4.24 -22.03
N LEU A 74 -4.81 4.58 -20.99
CA LEU A 74 -4.50 3.68 -19.89
C LEU A 74 -5.51 3.88 -18.76
N GLU A 75 -6.03 2.78 -18.23
CA GLU A 75 -6.91 2.78 -17.06
C GLU A 75 -6.26 2.00 -15.92
N LEU A 76 -5.99 2.69 -14.82
CA LEU A 76 -5.65 2.05 -13.56
C LEU A 76 -6.95 1.87 -12.76
N LYS A 77 -7.29 0.62 -12.45
CA LYS A 77 -8.43 0.30 -11.59
C LYS A 77 -7.92 -0.12 -10.22
N THR A 78 -8.60 0.37 -9.19
CA THR A 78 -8.31 0.02 -7.81
C THR A 78 -9.63 -0.32 -7.13
N ALA A 79 -9.74 -1.54 -6.60
CA ALA A 79 -10.80 -1.88 -5.66
C ALA A 79 -10.31 -1.49 -4.27
N ALA A 80 -11.07 -0.67 -3.55
CA ALA A 80 -10.66 -0.13 -2.27
C ALA A 80 -11.80 -0.16 -1.25
N ILE A 81 -11.42 -0.20 0.02
CA ILE A 81 -12.31 -0.06 1.17
C ILE A 81 -11.57 0.60 2.32
N ASN A 82 -12.28 1.37 3.15
CA ASN A 82 -11.72 1.87 4.40
C ASN A 82 -12.15 0.98 5.55
N ILE A 83 -11.21 0.61 6.41
CA ILE A 83 -11.45 -0.15 7.65
C ILE A 83 -10.92 0.63 8.85
N VAL A 84 -11.47 0.38 10.03
CA VAL A 84 -10.86 0.82 11.28
C VAL A 84 -9.87 -0.24 11.74
N PHE A 85 -8.58 0.06 11.64
CA PHE A 85 -7.50 -0.83 12.01
C PHE A 85 -6.67 -0.18 13.10
N TRP A 86 -6.47 -0.85 14.25
CA TRP A 86 -5.76 -0.29 15.41
C TRP A 86 -6.21 1.14 15.82
N GLY A 87 -7.51 1.43 15.69
CA GLY A 87 -8.11 2.72 16.09
C GLY A 87 -8.01 3.85 15.05
N GLN A 88 -7.52 3.56 13.84
CA GLN A 88 -7.38 4.53 12.76
C GLN A 88 -8.01 4.02 11.46
N THR A 89 -8.37 4.94 10.57
CA THR A 89 -8.85 4.58 9.23
C THR A 89 -7.67 4.18 8.36
N VAL A 90 -7.73 2.97 7.80
CA VAL A 90 -6.74 2.40 6.89
C VAL A 90 -7.45 1.96 5.62
N GLU A 91 -6.90 2.32 4.46
CA GLU A 91 -7.41 1.81 3.18
C GLU A 91 -6.88 0.40 2.92
N VAL A 92 -7.76 -0.54 2.55
CA VAL A 92 -7.37 -1.83 1.99
C VAL A 92 -7.69 -1.78 0.50
N SER A 93 -6.72 -2.12 -0.35
CA SER A 93 -6.90 -2.08 -1.79
C SER A 93 -6.21 -3.21 -2.56
N PHE A 94 -6.67 -3.43 -3.78
CA PHE A 94 -6.08 -4.36 -4.75
C PHE A 94 -6.45 -3.95 -6.19
N ASN A 95 -5.73 -4.47 -7.19
CA ASN A 95 -6.12 -4.30 -8.60
C ASN A 95 -7.22 -5.33 -8.96
N PRO A 96 -8.45 -4.92 -9.31
CA PRO A 96 -9.52 -5.85 -9.63
C PRO A 96 -9.32 -6.60 -10.95
N ASN A 97 -8.36 -6.18 -11.80
CA ASN A 97 -8.03 -6.89 -13.03
C ASN A 97 -7.02 -8.03 -12.81
N ASP A 98 -6.33 -8.03 -11.66
CA ASP A 98 -5.28 -8.99 -11.32
C ASP A 98 -5.78 -9.99 -10.26
N ILE A 99 -7.09 -10.15 -10.07
CA ILE A 99 -7.60 -11.16 -9.12
C ILE A 99 -7.88 -12.49 -9.82
N PRO A 100 -7.70 -13.63 -9.13
CA PRO A 100 -8.10 -14.93 -9.66
C PRO A 100 -9.59 -14.99 -10.01
N ASP A 101 -9.97 -15.86 -10.95
CA ASP A 101 -11.38 -16.07 -11.35
C ASP A 101 -12.32 -16.31 -10.16
N ASN A 102 -11.80 -16.97 -9.10
CA ASN A 102 -12.52 -17.13 -7.84
C ASN A 102 -12.30 -15.94 -6.90
N SER A 103 -12.99 -14.84 -7.18
CA SER A 103 -12.92 -13.60 -6.39
C SER A 103 -13.38 -13.77 -4.94
N GLU A 104 -14.32 -14.68 -4.65
CA GLU A 104 -14.78 -14.92 -3.27
C GLU A 104 -13.70 -15.58 -2.41
N ALA A 105 -12.99 -16.57 -2.97
CA ALA A 105 -11.86 -17.20 -2.31
C ALA A 105 -10.72 -16.20 -2.06
N PHE A 106 -10.47 -15.29 -3.00
CA PHE A 106 -9.48 -14.22 -2.84
C PHE A 106 -9.82 -13.31 -1.66
N ILE A 107 -11.05 -12.81 -1.57
CA ILE A 107 -11.51 -11.99 -0.42
C ILE A 107 -11.43 -12.76 0.89
N THR A 108 -11.70 -14.07 0.87
CA THR A 108 -11.55 -14.94 2.06
C THR A 108 -10.10 -15.00 2.56
N GLN A 109 -9.13 -15.01 1.65
CA GLN A 109 -7.71 -14.94 2.03
C GLN A 109 -7.33 -13.56 2.55
N ILE A 110 -7.80 -12.47 1.94
CA ILE A 110 -7.63 -11.10 2.46
C ILE A 110 -8.11 -11.03 3.92
N ASN A 111 -9.32 -11.52 4.21
CA ASN A 111 -9.83 -11.56 5.58
C ASN A 111 -8.90 -12.33 6.53
N LYS A 112 -8.33 -13.47 6.11
CA LYS A 112 -7.37 -14.22 6.92
C LYS A 112 -6.09 -13.40 7.19
N GLN A 113 -5.56 -12.70 6.19
CA GLN A 113 -4.36 -11.87 6.38
C GLN A 113 -4.63 -10.70 7.32
N LEU A 114 -5.74 -9.97 7.11
CA LEU A 114 -6.12 -8.86 8.00
C LEU A 114 -6.36 -9.34 9.44
N ASN A 115 -7.02 -10.49 9.61
CA ASN A 115 -7.30 -11.08 10.93
C ASN A 115 -6.07 -11.60 11.65
N TRP A 116 -5.06 -12.03 10.92
CA TRP A 116 -3.76 -12.31 11.51
C TRP A 116 -3.05 -11.00 11.86
N LEU A 117 -2.97 -10.05 10.93
CA LEU A 117 -2.24 -8.80 11.11
C LEU A 117 -2.74 -8.03 12.34
N ILE A 118 -4.06 -7.88 12.50
CA ILE A 118 -4.65 -7.13 13.62
C ILE A 118 -4.26 -7.71 14.98
N LYS A 119 -3.99 -9.01 15.04
CA LYS A 119 -3.59 -9.76 16.25
C LYS A 119 -2.08 -9.83 16.45
N ASN A 120 -1.28 -9.47 15.45
CA ASN A 120 0.18 -9.61 15.47
C ASN A 120 0.91 -8.30 15.11
N PRO A 121 0.58 -7.15 15.76
CA PRO A 121 1.28 -5.88 15.49
C PRO A 121 2.79 -5.98 15.75
N GLU A 122 3.20 -6.74 16.77
CA GLU A 122 4.61 -6.86 17.15
C GLU A 122 5.48 -7.50 16.07
N ALA A 123 4.96 -8.46 15.30
CA ALA A 123 5.70 -9.09 14.20
C ALA A 123 6.11 -8.07 13.12
N VAL A 124 5.25 -7.07 12.88
CA VAL A 124 5.51 -5.97 11.95
C VAL A 124 6.44 -4.94 12.58
N ASN A 125 6.15 -4.54 13.82
CA ASN A 125 6.96 -3.55 14.55
C ASN A 125 8.43 -3.99 14.68
N GLU A 126 8.68 -5.28 14.93
CA GLU A 126 10.03 -5.84 15.03
C GLU A 126 10.84 -5.65 13.74
N VAL A 127 10.22 -5.90 12.58
CA VAL A 127 10.88 -5.74 11.28
C VAL A 127 11.11 -4.26 10.94
N ILE A 128 10.12 -3.39 11.17
CA ILE A 128 10.27 -1.94 10.99
C ILE A 128 11.46 -1.43 11.81
N ILE A 129 11.53 -1.80 13.09
CA ILE A 129 12.63 -1.38 13.97
C ILE A 129 13.97 -1.96 13.53
N ARG A 130 14.01 -3.24 13.15
CA ARG A 130 15.22 -3.93 12.68
C ARG A 130 15.83 -3.19 11.49
N ASP A 131 15.00 -2.80 10.52
CA ASP A 131 15.48 -2.29 9.24
C ASP A 131 15.66 -0.76 9.24
N LEU A 132 14.79 -0.02 9.94
CA LEU A 132 14.67 1.43 9.75
C LEU A 132 15.12 2.30 10.93
N LEU A 133 15.15 1.77 12.17
CA LEU A 133 15.52 2.61 13.31
C LEU A 133 16.98 3.06 13.26
N GLN A 134 17.89 2.11 12.98
CA GLN A 134 19.31 2.45 12.85
C GLN A 134 19.52 3.36 11.64
N LEU A 135 18.87 3.06 10.51
CA LEU A 135 18.93 3.91 9.32
C LEU A 135 18.56 5.35 9.66
N LYS A 136 17.45 5.58 10.37
CA LYS A 136 17.01 6.91 10.82
C LYS A 136 18.07 7.59 11.69
N ASN A 137 18.52 6.91 12.74
CA ASN A 137 19.44 7.49 13.70
C ASN A 137 20.83 7.78 13.14
N ASP A 138 21.28 7.02 12.13
CA ASP A 138 22.61 7.16 11.55
C ASP A 138 22.65 8.19 10.40
N ASN A 139 21.59 8.28 9.59
CA ASN A 139 21.65 9.00 8.31
C ASN A 139 20.55 10.05 8.07
N TRP A 140 19.52 10.11 8.92
CA TRP A 140 18.34 10.93 8.67
C TRP A 140 18.00 11.88 9.82
N LEU A 141 18.87 12.03 10.81
CA LEU A 141 18.72 13.07 11.83
C LEU A 141 19.04 14.45 11.24
N ASN A 142 18.21 15.44 11.59
CA ASN A 142 18.57 16.85 11.44
C ASN A 142 19.63 17.24 12.48
N GLU A 143 20.34 18.36 12.28
CA GLU A 143 21.44 18.81 13.16
C GLU A 143 21.02 18.94 14.64
N ASP A 144 19.75 19.27 14.89
CA ASP A 144 19.18 19.48 16.23
C ASP A 144 18.39 18.27 16.76
N GLU A 145 18.31 17.16 16.02
CA GLU A 145 17.57 15.97 16.43
C GLU A 145 18.44 14.99 17.22
N THR A 146 17.84 14.38 18.23
CA THR A 146 18.47 13.30 18.99
C THR A 146 18.05 11.93 18.45
N PRO A 147 18.90 10.89 18.59
CA PRO A 147 18.53 9.53 18.20
C PRO A 147 17.24 9.07 18.88
N LEU A 148 16.36 8.46 18.09
CA LEU A 148 15.08 7.94 18.53
C LEU A 148 15.23 6.60 19.25
N THR A 149 14.36 6.36 20.22
CA THR A 149 14.14 5.02 20.78
C THR A 149 13.16 4.25 19.89
N LYS A 150 13.09 2.91 20.08
CA LYS A 150 12.09 2.06 19.42
C LYS A 150 10.66 2.59 19.62
N GLU A 151 10.34 2.98 20.84
CA GLU A 151 9.01 3.45 21.21
C GLU A 151 8.67 4.79 20.53
N SER A 152 9.59 5.76 20.54
CA SER A 152 9.35 7.04 19.86
C SER A 152 9.24 6.87 18.36
N PHE A 153 10.03 5.98 17.76
CA PHE A 153 9.98 5.72 16.32
C PHE A 153 8.62 5.16 15.90
N LEU A 154 8.15 4.10 16.58
CA LEU A 154 6.86 3.46 16.26
C LEU A 154 5.66 4.38 16.52
N LYS A 155 5.77 5.33 17.46
CA LYS A 155 4.72 6.33 17.72
C LYS A 155 4.63 7.42 16.65
N SER A 156 5.72 7.68 15.92
CA SER A 156 5.76 8.72 14.90
C SER A 156 5.17 8.28 13.56
N ILE A 157 5.30 7.00 13.23
CA ILE A 157 4.80 6.45 11.96
C ILE A 157 3.31 6.09 12.06
N ARG A 158 2.59 6.16 10.93
CA ARG A 158 1.15 5.86 10.89
C ARG A 158 0.80 4.99 9.69
N LEU A 159 0.25 3.80 9.92
CA LEU A 159 -0.24 2.94 8.84
C LEU A 159 -1.38 3.68 8.09
N THR A 160 -1.27 3.82 6.77
CA THR A 160 -2.25 4.53 5.94
C THR A 160 -3.01 3.59 5.01
N SER A 161 -2.34 2.57 4.47
CA SER A 161 -2.97 1.61 3.58
C SER A 161 -2.32 0.23 3.59
N ILE A 162 -3.08 -0.76 3.11
CA ILE A 162 -2.70 -2.15 2.92
C ILE A 162 -3.04 -2.51 1.48
N GLY A 163 -2.03 -2.82 0.66
CA GLY A 163 -2.21 -3.22 -0.73
C GLY A 163 -2.02 -4.71 -0.90
N PHE A 164 -2.99 -5.41 -1.48
CA PHE A 164 -2.93 -6.84 -1.78
C PHE A 164 -2.62 -7.11 -3.26
N TYR A 165 -1.79 -8.13 -3.50
CA TYR A 165 -1.48 -8.67 -4.82
C TYR A 165 -2.28 -9.94 -5.11
N GLU A 166 -2.22 -10.44 -6.35
CA GLU A 166 -2.99 -11.57 -6.85
C GLU A 166 -2.80 -12.88 -6.07
N ASP A 167 -1.59 -13.08 -5.54
CA ASP A 167 -1.18 -14.22 -4.74
C ASP A 167 -1.45 -14.06 -3.24
N THR A 168 -2.08 -12.95 -2.85
CA THR A 168 -2.39 -12.55 -1.46
C THR A 168 -1.16 -12.21 -0.61
N ASN A 169 0.00 -12.01 -1.24
CA ASN A 169 1.04 -11.16 -0.65
C ASN A 169 0.48 -9.75 -0.49
N PHE A 170 1.02 -8.99 0.46
CA PHE A 170 0.55 -7.65 0.73
C PHE A 170 1.63 -6.76 1.31
N SER A 171 1.51 -5.48 0.98
CA SER A 171 2.39 -4.44 1.50
C SER A 171 1.61 -3.55 2.46
N LEU A 172 2.25 -3.18 3.56
CA LEU A 172 1.77 -2.15 4.48
C LEU A 172 2.45 -0.84 4.15
N TYR A 173 1.68 0.24 4.00
CA TYR A 173 2.20 1.57 3.71
C TYR A 173 2.00 2.47 4.91
N TYR A 174 3.07 3.06 5.41
CA TYR A 174 3.06 3.98 6.53
C TYR A 174 3.48 5.38 6.08
N ASP A 175 2.74 6.37 6.56
CA ASP A 175 3.23 7.75 6.66
C ASP A 175 4.39 7.76 7.67
N ASP A 176 5.53 8.30 7.26
CA ASP A 176 6.75 8.30 8.06
C ASP A 176 6.70 9.28 9.23
N GLY A 177 5.68 10.14 9.32
CA GLY A 177 5.61 11.19 10.33
C GLY A 177 6.77 12.18 10.21
N ASP A 178 7.28 12.40 9.00
CA ASP A 178 8.44 13.23 8.66
C ASP A 178 9.79 12.69 9.19
N LEU A 179 9.85 11.42 9.57
CA LEU A 179 11.12 10.79 9.98
C LEU A 179 12.11 10.62 8.81
N PHE A 180 11.60 10.47 7.58
CA PHE A 180 12.36 10.27 6.36
C PHE A 180 12.00 11.33 5.31
N PHE A 181 11.78 12.59 5.72
CA PHE A 181 11.47 13.71 4.82
C PHE A 181 10.25 13.48 3.91
N GLY A 182 9.24 12.79 4.43
CA GLY A 182 7.97 12.56 3.74
C GLY A 182 8.00 11.42 2.73
N HIS A 183 8.97 10.51 2.84
CA HIS A 183 8.95 9.21 2.14
C HIS A 183 7.86 8.31 2.75
N THR A 184 7.43 7.32 1.99
CA THR A 184 6.56 6.26 2.49
C THR A 184 7.40 5.12 3.03
N ILE A 185 7.05 4.60 4.21
CA ILE A 185 7.61 3.33 4.70
C ILE A 185 6.74 2.19 4.16
N ILE A 186 7.38 1.18 3.57
CA ILE A 186 6.72 0.00 3.00
C ILE A 186 7.20 -1.23 3.76
N VAL A 187 6.27 -2.07 4.21
CA VAL A 187 6.57 -3.38 4.80
C VAL A 187 5.96 -4.48 3.94
N GLU A 188 6.78 -5.41 3.47
CA GLU A 188 6.35 -6.52 2.62
C GLU A 188 6.05 -7.78 3.44
N ILE A 189 4.88 -8.39 3.21
CA ILE A 189 4.42 -9.60 3.89
C ILE A 189 3.89 -10.60 2.86
N ASN A 190 4.38 -11.84 2.91
CA ASN A 190 3.92 -12.89 2.00
C ASN A 190 2.60 -13.54 2.44
N ALA A 191 2.03 -14.36 1.55
CA ALA A 191 0.80 -15.11 1.79
C ALA A 191 0.88 -16.06 2.99
N GLU A 192 2.08 -16.52 3.35
CA GLU A 192 2.37 -17.35 4.52
C GLU A 192 2.40 -16.56 5.85
N ARG A 193 2.35 -15.22 5.78
CA ARG A 193 2.44 -14.27 6.90
C ARG A 193 3.82 -14.13 7.50
N GLU A 194 4.84 -14.26 6.68
CA GLU A 194 6.22 -13.91 7.02
C GLU A 194 6.44 -12.43 6.67
N VAL A 195 6.82 -11.63 7.67
CA VAL A 195 7.18 -10.22 7.48
C VAL A 195 8.62 -10.18 6.98
N GLN A 196 8.81 -9.76 5.73
CA GLN A 196 10.09 -9.94 5.02
C GLN A 196 11.07 -8.80 5.34
N GLU A 197 10.67 -7.58 5.02
CA GLU A 197 11.49 -6.38 5.16
C GLU A 197 10.65 -5.12 5.31
N ALA A 198 11.26 -4.07 5.85
CA ALA A 198 10.76 -2.71 5.80
C ALA A 198 11.74 -1.80 5.04
N SER A 199 11.21 -0.99 4.12
CA SER A 199 11.99 -0.07 3.28
C SER A 199 11.35 1.31 3.21
N ILE A 200 12.04 2.27 2.61
CA ILE A 200 11.54 3.62 2.33
C ILE A 200 11.45 3.84 0.81
N ALA A 201 10.37 4.49 0.36
CA ALA A 201 10.13 4.81 -1.04
C ALA A 201 9.57 6.23 -1.19
N GLY A 202 10.03 6.96 -2.21
CA GLY A 202 9.70 8.38 -2.45
C GLY A 202 10.58 8.95 -3.55
#